data_AF-A0A7W1ISP5-F1
#
_entry.id   AF-A0A7W1ISP5-F1
#
_cell.length_a   1.000
_cell.length_b   1.000
_cell.length_c   1.000
_cell.angle_alpha   90.00
_cell.angle_beta   90.00
_cell.angle_gamma   90.00
#
_symmetry.space_group_name_H-M   'P 1'
#
loop_
_entity.id
_entity.type
_entity.pdbx_description
1 polymer ?
#
loop_
_entity_poly.entity_id
_entity_poly.type
_entity_poly.pdbx_seq_one_letter_code
_entity_poly.pdbx_strand_id
1 'polypeptide(L)'
;MATPDSHPTAGLIESLSRREARLAVIGLGYVGLPLAVRFAACFPVIGFDTRAERLAQLREGRDDTGGVGREQLLASGLVPTGQAADLATARFVVV
;
A
#
# COMPACT_ATOMS: atom_id res chain seq x y z
N MET A 1 -7.85 -7.01 39.57
CA MET A 1 -8.42 -5.89 38.80
C MET A 1 -7.76 -5.91 37.44
N ALA A 2 -8.33 -6.67 36.50
CA ALA A 2 -7.80 -6.80 35.14
C ALA A 2 -8.38 -5.67 34.29
N THR A 3 -7.52 -4.92 33.60
CA THR A 3 -7.95 -3.91 32.62
C THR A 3 -8.67 -4.58 31.46
N PRO A 4 -9.82 -4.05 31.00
CA PRO A 4 -10.41 -4.50 29.75
C PRO A 4 -9.55 -4.00 28.58
N ASP A 5 -9.34 -4.88 27.60
CA ASP A 5 -8.85 -4.56 26.25
C ASP A 5 -7.38 -4.11 26.06
N SER A 6 -6.46 -5.07 26.17
CA SER A 6 -5.15 -5.00 25.48
C SER A 6 -5.11 -5.97 24.30
N HIS A 7 -6.15 -5.98 23.46
CA HIS A 7 -6.11 -6.70 22.19
C HIS A 7 -5.26 -5.90 21.17
N PRO A 8 -4.24 -6.49 20.53
CA PRO A 8 -3.38 -5.80 19.57
C PRO A 8 -4.16 -5.17 18.39
N THR A 9 -5.36 -5.68 18.12
CA THR A 9 -6.29 -5.17 17.11
C THR A 9 -6.90 -3.81 17.46
N ALA A 10 -7.06 -3.47 18.74
CA ALA A 10 -7.65 -2.19 19.15
C ALA A 10 -6.81 -1.00 18.67
N GLY A 11 -5.49 -1.10 18.83
CA GLY A 11 -4.55 -0.07 18.32
C GLY A 11 -4.50 -0.01 16.79
N LEU A 12 -4.75 -1.12 16.09
CA LEU A 12 -4.85 -1.12 14.62
C LEU A 12 -6.08 -0.35 14.15
N ILE A 13 -7.26 -0.68 14.68
CA ILE A 13 -8.53 -0.05 14.29
C ILE A 13 -8.45 1.46 14.53
N GLU A 14 -7.95 1.89 15.69
CA GLU A 14 -7.79 3.31 15.99
C GLU A 14 -6.86 4.02 14.98
N SER A 15 -5.68 3.44 14.71
CA SER A 15 -4.73 4.03 13.77
C SER A 15 -5.26 4.09 12.31
N LEU A 16 -6.12 3.15 11.93
CA LEU A 16 -6.84 3.18 10.64
C LEU A 16 -7.92 4.27 10.63
N SER A 17 -8.69 4.42 11.71
CA SER A 17 -9.67 5.51 11.83
C SER A 17 -9.03 6.89 11.74
N ARG A 18 -7.81 7.05 12.27
CA ARG A 18 -7.00 8.28 12.18
C ARG A 18 -6.22 8.43 10.87
N ARG A 19 -6.23 7.41 10.00
CA ARG A 19 -5.47 7.36 8.73
C ARG A 19 -3.94 7.48 8.89
N GLU A 20 -3.44 7.10 10.06
CA GLU A 20 -2.01 7.12 10.38
C GLU A 20 -1.36 5.74 10.11
N ALA A 21 -2.16 4.69 10.08
CA ALA A 21 -1.69 3.35 9.75
C ALA A 21 -1.19 3.29 8.30
N ARG A 22 0.05 2.82 8.13
CA ARG A 22 0.61 2.49 6.82
C ARG A 22 0.06 1.14 6.36
N LEU A 23 -0.42 1.11 5.12
CA LEU A 23 -0.92 -0.09 4.45
C LEU A 23 0.14 -0.62 3.48
N ALA A 24 0.11 -1.93 3.22
CA ALA A 24 0.83 -2.53 2.10
C ALA A 24 -0.13 -3.26 1.16
N VAL A 25 0.13 -3.16 -0.14
CA VAL A 25 -0.51 -3.98 -1.16
C VAL A 25 0.56 -4.83 -1.83
N ILE A 26 0.42 -6.15 -1.75
CA ILE A 26 1.32 -7.12 -2.35
C ILE A 26 0.78 -7.51 -3.74
N GLY A 27 1.65 -7.42 -4.74
CA GLY A 27 1.30 -7.62 -6.13
C GLY A 27 0.73 -6.36 -6.74
N LEU A 28 1.48 -5.71 -7.63
CA LEU A 28 1.05 -4.48 -8.30
C LEU A 28 0.52 -4.78 -9.71
N GLY A 29 -0.18 -5.89 -9.89
CA GLY A 29 -0.81 -6.28 -11.15
C GLY A 29 -2.12 -5.54 -11.42
N TYR A 30 -2.97 -6.15 -12.24
CA TYR A 30 -4.24 -5.57 -12.69
C TYR A 30 -5.19 -5.17 -11.55
N VAL A 31 -5.26 -5.95 -10.47
CA VAL A 31 -6.13 -5.65 -9.31
C VAL A 31 -5.40 -4.79 -8.27
N GLY A 32 -4.17 -5.19 -7.91
CA GLY A 32 -3.45 -4.59 -6.80
C GLY A 32 -2.99 -3.15 -7.07
N LEU A 33 -2.60 -2.81 -8.30
CA LEU A 33 -2.18 -1.44 -8.60
C LEU A 33 -3.32 -0.41 -8.48
N PRO A 34 -4.49 -0.58 -9.13
CA PRO A 34 -5.62 0.32 -8.93
C PRO A 34 -6.05 0.43 -7.47
N LEU A 35 -6.01 -0.69 -6.73
CA LEU A 35 -6.32 -0.71 -5.30
C LEU A 35 -5.32 0.12 -4.48
N ALA A 36 -4.01 -0.10 -4.70
CA ALA A 36 -2.95 0.61 -4.01
C ALA A 36 -3.02 2.12 -4.26
N VAL A 37 -3.25 2.51 -5.52
CA VAL A 37 -3.43 3.91 -5.93
C VAL A 37 -4.64 4.54 -5.26
N ARG A 38 -5.77 3.82 -5.16
CA ARG A 38 -6.97 4.32 -4.47
C ARG A 38 -6.74 4.46 -2.97
N PHE A 39 -6.06 3.53 -2.34
CA PHE A 39 -5.72 3.64 -0.92
C PHE A 39 -4.71 4.76 -0.65
N ALA A 40 -3.77 5.01 -1.56
CA ALA A 40 -2.76 6.05 -1.41
C ALA A 40 -3.37 7.46 -1.37
N ALA A 41 -4.57 7.65 -1.94
CA ALA A 41 -5.35 8.88 -1.80
C ALA A 41 -5.91 9.12 -0.38
N CYS A 42 -5.85 8.12 0.51
CA CYS A 42 -6.47 8.13 1.83
C CYS A 42 -5.52 7.78 2.97
N PHE A 43 -4.46 7.01 2.70
CA PHE A 43 -3.54 6.42 3.67
C PHE A 43 -2.12 6.41 3.09
N PRO A 44 -1.07 6.33 3.94
CA PRO A 44 0.26 5.96 3.48
C PRO A 44 0.26 4.52 2.96
N VAL A 45 0.66 4.31 1.70
CA VAL A 45 0.64 2.98 1.06
C VAL A 45 2.01 2.61 0.49
N ILE A 46 2.48 1.41 0.87
CA ILE A 46 3.57 0.71 0.21
C ILE A 46 2.98 -0.24 -0.84
N GLY A 47 3.46 -0.13 -2.07
CA GLY A 47 3.18 -1.12 -3.11
C GLY A 47 4.35 -2.07 -3.25
N PHE A 48 4.14 -3.37 -3.05
CA PHE A 48 5.19 -4.37 -3.20
C PHE A 48 4.96 -5.24 -4.44
N ASP A 49 5.98 -5.42 -5.26
CA ASP A 49 5.98 -6.39 -6.37
C ASP A 49 7.37 -7.04 -6.47
N THR A 50 7.43 -8.32 -6.83
CA THR A 50 8.70 -9.04 -6.97
C THR A 50 9.39 -8.75 -8.31
N ARG A 51 8.66 -8.21 -9.30
CA ARG A 51 9.20 -7.92 -10.63
C ARG A 51 9.85 -6.53 -10.68
N ALA A 52 11.18 -6.51 -10.67
CA ALA A 52 11.97 -5.28 -10.73
C ALA A 52 11.64 -4.40 -11.94
N GLU A 53 11.41 -5.01 -13.11
CA GLU A 53 11.01 -4.31 -14.34
C GLU A 53 9.71 -3.54 -14.15
N ARG A 54 8.70 -4.17 -13.52
CA ARG A 54 7.43 -3.54 -13.25
C ARG A 54 7.58 -2.38 -12.28
N LEU A 55 8.38 -2.54 -11.23
CA LEU A 55 8.65 -1.44 -10.30
C LEU A 55 9.30 -0.24 -11.00
N ALA A 56 10.22 -0.48 -11.95
CA ALA A 56 10.83 0.57 -12.74
C ALA A 56 9.79 1.30 -13.62
N GLN A 57 8.94 0.55 -14.34
CA GLN A 57 7.84 1.11 -15.14
C GLN A 57 6.90 1.97 -14.29
N LEU A 58 6.49 1.49 -13.13
CA LEU A 58 5.55 2.20 -12.26
C LEU A 58 6.13 3.51 -11.72
N ARG A 59 7.44 3.54 -11.42
CA ARG A 59 8.15 4.77 -11.00
C ARG A 59 8.20 5.83 -12.11
N GLU A 60 8.14 5.41 -13.37
CA GLU A 60 8.05 6.30 -14.53
C GLU A 60 6.60 6.69 -14.87
N GLY A 61 5.62 6.21 -14.11
CA GLY A 61 4.20 6.42 -14.36
C GLY A 61 3.64 5.55 -15.48
N ARG A 62 4.28 4.42 -15.81
CA ARG A 62 3.82 3.47 -16.83
C ARG A 62 3.13 2.27 -16.19
N ASP A 63 1.88 2.02 -16.60
CA ASP A 63 1.13 0.81 -16.23
C ASP A 63 0.63 0.07 -17.47
N ASP A 64 1.24 -1.08 -17.73
CA ASP A 64 0.88 -1.94 -18.86
C ASP A 64 -0.44 -2.71 -18.66
N THR A 65 -1.03 -2.65 -17.46
CA THR A 65 -2.34 -3.31 -17.20
C THR A 65 -3.53 -2.45 -17.61
N GLY A 66 -3.31 -1.16 -17.89
CA GLY A 66 -4.34 -0.21 -18.27
C GLY A 66 -5.32 0.14 -17.15
N GLY A 67 -5.04 -0.26 -15.91
CA GLY A 67 -5.92 -0.02 -14.76
C GLY A 67 -5.73 1.37 -14.16
N VAL A 68 -4.56 1.99 -14.36
CA VAL A 68 -4.24 3.32 -13.82
C VAL A 68 -3.56 4.19 -14.86
N GLY A 69 -4.07 5.42 -15.03
CA GLY A 69 -3.47 6.41 -15.92
C GLY A 69 -2.17 7.00 -15.36
N ARG A 70 -1.27 7.44 -16.25
CA ARG A 70 0.05 8.00 -15.88
C ARG A 70 -0.02 9.11 -14.85
N GLU A 71 -0.88 10.10 -15.07
CA GLU A 71 -1.03 11.24 -14.15
C GLU A 71 -1.51 10.79 -12.77
N GLN A 72 -2.49 9.88 -12.74
CA GLN A 72 -3.01 9.33 -11.50
C GLN A 72 -1.94 8.55 -10.74
N LEU A 73 -1.12 7.76 -11.44
CA LEU A 73 -0.05 6.99 -10.83
C LEU A 73 1.02 7.90 -10.22
N LEU A 74 1.48 8.91 -10.97
CA LEU A 74 2.48 9.87 -10.50
C LEU A 74 1.98 10.76 -9.36
N ALA A 75 0.69 11.09 -9.34
CA ALA A 75 0.07 11.88 -8.27
C ALA A 75 -0.38 11.05 -7.06
N SER A 76 -0.33 9.72 -7.13
CA SER A 76 -0.96 8.84 -6.14
C SER A 76 -0.31 8.86 -4.75
N GLY A 77 0.98 9.20 -4.65
CA GLY A 77 1.75 9.03 -3.41
C GLY A 77 2.07 7.57 -3.06
N LEU A 78 1.76 6.62 -3.96
CA LEU A 78 2.15 5.22 -3.83
C LEU A 78 3.68 5.09 -3.84
N VAL A 79 4.22 4.29 -2.91
CA VAL A 79 5.66 3.97 -2.88
C VAL A 79 5.87 2.53 -3.38
N PRO A 80 6.22 2.33 -4.66
CA PRO A 80 6.53 1.00 -5.20
C PRO A 80 7.93 0.52 -4.76
N THR A 81 8.00 -0.66 -4.16
CA THR A 81 9.22 -1.31 -3.67
C THR A 81 9.25 -2.81 -4.00
N GLY A 82 10.46 -3.35 -4.09
CA GLY A 82 10.73 -4.79 -4.16
C GLY A 82 11.44 -5.31 -2.92
N GLN A 83 11.62 -4.46 -1.89
CA GLN A 83 12.32 -4.81 -0.66
C GLN A 83 11.30 -5.31 0.37
N ALA A 84 11.39 -6.59 0.73
CA ALA A 84 10.47 -7.19 1.71
C ALA A 84 10.56 -6.53 3.10
N ALA A 85 11.72 -5.95 3.45
CA ALA A 85 11.91 -5.25 4.70
C ALA A 85 10.95 -4.06 4.90
N ASP A 86 10.52 -3.41 3.82
CA ASP A 86 9.59 -2.28 3.89
C ASP A 86 8.20 -2.69 4.41
N LEU A 87 7.81 -3.95 4.18
CA LEU A 87 6.54 -4.52 4.62
C LEU A 87 6.42 -4.55 6.16
N ALA A 88 7.53 -4.61 6.88
CA ALA A 88 7.54 -4.59 8.35
C ALA A 88 7.01 -3.27 8.92
N THR A 89 6.97 -2.19 8.11
CA THR A 89 6.42 -0.90 8.52
C THR A 89 4.91 -0.77 8.30
N ALA A 90 4.30 -1.73 7.59
CA ALA A 90 2.87 -1.76 7.36
C ALA A 90 2.13 -2.41 8.53
N ARG A 91 0.97 -1.86 8.88
CA ARG A 91 0.11 -2.41 9.94
C ARG A 91 -1.00 -3.30 9.39
N PHE A 92 -1.27 -3.22 8.09
CA PHE A 92 -2.26 -4.02 7.39
C PHE A 92 -1.76 -4.31 5.98
N VAL A 93 -1.96 -5.54 5.53
CA VAL A 93 -1.45 -6.04 4.24
C VAL A 93 -2.60 -6.64 3.44
N VAL A 94 -2.70 -6.23 2.18
CA VAL A 94 -3.59 -6.84 1.19
C VAL A 94 -2.75 -7.69 0.25
N VAL A 95 -3.21 -8.91 -0.04
CA VAL A 95 -2.57 -9.91 -0.91
C VAL A 95 -3.53 -10.32 -2.01
#